data_AF-A0A7C6IFW4-F1
#
_entry.id   AF-A0A7C6IFW4-F1
#
_cell.length_a   1.000
_cell.length_b   1.000
_cell.length_c   1.000
_cell.angle_alpha   90.00
_cell.angle_beta   90.00
_cell.angle_gamma   90.00
#
_symmetry.space_group_name_H-M   'P 1'
#
loop_
_entity.id
_entity.type
_entity.pdbx_description
1 polymer ?
#
loop_
_entity_poly.entity_id
_entity_poly.type
_entity_poly.pdbx_seq_one_letter_code
_entity_poly.pdbx_strand_id
1 'polypeptide(L)'
;MADAPHDLNPLRAWLAAADADMRGRLAELGSGPGAGEAAEPLVAWSGIRMDEVERIDGFLGALFAADPDAAPRVVDSYPAVVLASLVGRAARVAASADLWTEWPAGLQLDPEGPGVPALIAHVIERIPEILAEFGLPDIALLDGAPAEPGTPEDSARLMMLHAGVQQSVMPLLIERIEAEAGLGAAAGASPSDLVQALRPVRERADAMVSGFAADLGEDVPRALRILAQSAPRRASALVQSTLGFVTATAADPANWESREDLGPVETGLPPILLDAAREELRARPAGTPARREAVGIVATTGRPQLYFDEHEGRVCVQLPTPVNPAGREWLVTFGGTVAATPAVALGDAAGRPLVPVTEAVREVLVELGEGAHWRVPAIDTADPVLIFGADGQSVTDKVSLHSTSVHVVYPKDARLVDPLTGEDVPLLAEPRDSEWELWQVAQADLRDVHALKVVRPGVAGEVRSASPVRRPRVSVPHARLDG
;
A
#
# COMPACT_ATOMS: atom_id res chain seq x y z
N MET A 1 37.49 -3.71 -2.90
CA MET A 1 36.54 -4.48 -2.07
C MET A 1 36.96 -4.28 -0.64
N ALA A 2 36.44 -3.24 0.00
CA ALA A 2 36.59 -3.06 1.44
C ALA A 2 35.37 -3.73 2.08
N ASP A 3 35.61 -4.70 2.96
CA ASP A 3 34.57 -5.32 3.78
C ASP A 3 33.85 -4.20 4.54
N ALA A 4 32.54 -4.08 4.30
CA ALA A 4 31.69 -3.26 5.15
C ALA A 4 31.72 -3.86 6.56
N PRO A 5 31.86 -3.05 7.61
CA PRO A 5 31.83 -3.55 8.98
C PRO A 5 30.50 -4.27 9.20
N HIS A 6 30.55 -5.56 9.59
CA HIS A 6 29.38 -6.29 10.05
C HIS A 6 28.89 -5.62 11.33
N ASP A 7 27.90 -4.73 11.19
CA ASP A 7 27.15 -4.22 12.32
C ASP A 7 26.46 -5.42 13.00
N LEU A 8 26.76 -5.62 14.28
CA LEU A 8 26.21 -6.72 15.08
C LEU A 8 24.73 -6.50 15.39
N ASN A 9 24.18 -5.31 15.14
CA ASN A 9 22.76 -5.04 15.26
C ASN A 9 22.04 -5.36 13.92
N PRO A 10 21.26 -6.45 13.85
CA PRO A 10 20.59 -6.86 12.61
C PRO A 10 19.63 -5.80 12.04
N LEU A 11 19.05 -4.95 12.90
CA LEU A 11 18.18 -3.88 12.45
C LEU A 11 18.96 -2.75 11.77
N ARG A 12 20.13 -2.38 12.29
CA ARG A 12 20.99 -1.38 11.61
C ARG A 12 21.49 -1.91 10.26
N ALA A 13 21.78 -3.21 10.17
CA ALA A 13 22.11 -3.85 8.91
C ALA A 13 20.92 -3.83 7.92
N TRP A 14 19.69 -4.09 8.40
CA TRP A 14 18.49 -3.97 7.56
C TRP A 14 18.27 -2.53 7.10
N LEU A 15 18.36 -1.54 8.00
CA LEU A 15 18.20 -0.13 7.63
C LEU A 15 19.28 0.34 6.67
N ALA A 16 20.52 -0.12 6.82
CA ALA A 16 21.58 0.18 5.86
C ALA A 16 21.26 -0.38 4.47
N ALA A 17 20.71 -1.61 4.39
CA ALA A 17 20.30 -2.21 3.13
C ALA A 17 19.07 -1.49 2.53
N ALA A 18 18.07 -1.16 3.34
CA ALA A 18 16.88 -0.43 2.92
C ALA A 18 17.22 1.01 2.48
N ASP A 19 18.15 1.68 3.16
CA ASP A 19 18.65 3.00 2.78
C ASP A 19 19.41 2.94 1.46
N ALA A 20 20.30 1.96 1.28
CA ALA A 20 20.99 1.77 0.00
C ALA A 20 20.04 1.47 -1.16
N ASP A 21 19.02 0.63 -0.94
CA ASP A 21 17.99 0.34 -1.94
C ASP A 21 17.17 1.60 -2.27
N MET A 22 16.68 2.31 -1.26
CA MET A 22 15.92 3.55 -1.45
C MET A 22 16.74 4.63 -2.15
N ARG A 23 18.04 4.77 -1.83
CA ARG A 23 18.97 5.66 -2.56
C ARG A 23 19.04 5.30 -4.04
N GLY A 24 19.10 4.01 -4.36
CA GLY A 24 19.06 3.53 -5.75
C GLY A 24 17.77 3.97 -6.46
N ARG A 25 16.62 3.72 -5.85
CA ARG A 25 15.30 4.13 -6.38
C ARG A 25 15.19 5.65 -6.58
N LEU A 26 15.68 6.44 -5.63
CA LEU A 26 15.68 7.91 -5.73
C LEU A 26 16.60 8.42 -6.84
N ALA A 27 17.77 7.82 -7.03
CA ALA A 27 18.69 8.18 -8.11
C ALA A 27 18.12 7.88 -9.51
N GLU A 28 17.32 6.81 -9.63
CA GLU A 28 16.65 6.44 -10.88
C GLU A 28 15.57 7.44 -11.29
N LEU A 29 14.90 8.09 -10.32
CA LEU A 29 13.87 9.12 -10.60
C LEU A 29 14.41 10.29 -11.44
N GLY A 30 15.66 10.67 -11.21
CA GLY A 30 16.33 11.76 -11.93
C GLY A 30 17.00 11.33 -13.25
N SER A 31 17.07 10.03 -13.54
CA SER A 31 17.94 9.46 -14.60
C SER A 31 17.18 8.76 -15.74
N GLY A 32 15.85 8.65 -15.67
CA GLY A 32 15.02 7.94 -16.64
C GLY A 32 14.84 8.65 -18.01
N PRO A 33 14.23 7.99 -19.02
CA PRO A 33 13.91 8.63 -20.30
C PRO A 33 12.95 9.82 -20.10
N GLY A 34 13.44 11.04 -20.36
CA GLY A 34 12.78 12.30 -19.96
C GLY A 34 13.57 13.11 -18.92
N ALA A 35 14.67 12.55 -18.39
CA ALA A 35 15.66 13.22 -17.57
C ALA A 35 16.35 14.35 -18.37
N GLY A 36 15.93 15.56 -18.06
CA GLY A 36 16.57 16.82 -18.42
C GLY A 36 16.24 17.83 -17.31
N GLU A 37 16.44 19.13 -17.55
CA GLU A 37 16.12 20.22 -16.59
C GLU A 37 14.67 20.28 -16.11
N ALA A 38 13.79 19.42 -16.63
CA ALA A 38 12.35 19.45 -16.37
C ALA A 38 11.80 18.10 -15.87
N ALA A 39 12.67 17.27 -15.29
CA ALA A 39 12.27 16.16 -14.44
C ALA A 39 11.81 16.70 -13.09
N GLU A 40 10.64 16.26 -12.62
CA GLU A 40 10.09 16.58 -11.30
C GLU A 40 10.17 15.30 -10.44
N PRO A 41 11.35 14.89 -9.94
CA PRO A 41 11.50 13.61 -9.23
C PRO A 41 10.90 13.74 -7.82
N LEU A 42 9.71 13.17 -7.63
CA LEU A 42 9.01 13.17 -6.35
C LEU A 42 9.06 11.77 -5.74
N VAL A 43 9.27 11.67 -4.42
CA VAL A 43 9.47 10.40 -3.70
C VAL A 43 8.32 9.41 -3.91
N ALA A 44 7.07 9.86 -4.06
CA ALA A 44 5.93 8.99 -4.33
C ALA A 44 6.09 8.12 -5.59
N TRP A 45 6.86 8.56 -6.59
CA TRP A 45 7.14 7.80 -7.81
C TRP A 45 8.35 6.87 -7.72
N SER A 46 9.03 6.79 -6.56
CA SER A 46 10.20 5.93 -6.35
C SER A 46 9.89 4.42 -6.37
N GLY A 47 8.62 4.03 -6.41
CA GLY A 47 8.21 2.64 -6.26
C GLY A 47 7.91 2.24 -4.81
N ILE A 48 8.07 3.14 -3.84
CA ILE A 48 7.77 2.84 -2.44
C ILE A 48 6.27 2.57 -2.19
N ARG A 49 5.99 1.48 -1.45
CA ARG A 49 4.63 1.08 -1.06
C ARG A 49 4.32 1.49 0.38
N MET A 50 3.04 1.59 0.73
CA MET A 50 2.66 2.02 2.08
C MET A 50 2.99 0.97 3.16
N ASP A 51 2.89 -0.32 2.84
CA ASP A 51 3.32 -1.39 3.74
C ASP A 51 4.85 -1.37 3.95
N GLU A 52 5.62 -1.03 2.91
CA GLU A 52 7.07 -0.80 3.04
C GLU A 52 7.39 0.39 3.96
N VAL A 53 6.66 1.50 3.84
CA VAL A 53 6.76 2.64 4.78
C VAL A 53 6.46 2.20 6.21
N GLU A 54 5.45 1.37 6.43
CA GLU A 54 5.08 0.90 7.77
C GLU A 54 6.14 -0.01 8.39
N ARG A 55 6.81 -0.83 7.59
CA ARG A 55 7.99 -1.59 8.01
C ARG A 55 9.15 -0.66 8.37
N ILE A 56 9.41 0.36 7.57
CA ILE A 56 10.42 1.39 7.88
C ILE A 56 10.08 2.11 9.19
N ASP A 57 8.84 2.56 9.36
CA ASP A 57 8.36 3.27 10.54
C ASP A 57 8.55 2.42 11.81
N GLY A 58 8.20 1.13 11.75
CA GLY A 58 8.37 0.21 12.87
C GLY A 58 9.84 0.04 13.28
N PHE A 59 10.76 -0.05 12.32
CA PHE A 59 12.18 -0.27 12.62
C PHE A 59 12.90 1.02 13.03
N LEU A 60 12.58 2.15 12.41
CA LEU A 60 13.07 3.46 12.87
C LEU A 60 12.58 3.75 14.29
N GLY A 61 11.29 3.50 14.55
CA GLY A 61 10.69 3.63 15.87
C GLY A 61 11.39 2.81 16.93
N ALA A 62 11.67 1.54 16.65
CA ALA A 62 12.40 0.65 17.56
C ALA A 62 13.81 1.17 17.89
N LEU A 63 14.55 1.73 16.91
CA LEU A 63 15.87 2.33 17.18
C LEU A 63 15.79 3.60 18.01
N PHE A 64 14.89 4.51 17.64
CA PHE A 64 14.77 5.78 18.32
C PHE A 64 14.31 5.58 19.77
N ALA A 65 13.44 4.60 20.02
CA ALA A 65 13.02 4.23 21.36
C ALA A 65 14.16 3.59 22.18
N ALA A 66 15.04 2.81 21.55
CA ALA A 66 16.14 2.13 22.23
C ALA A 66 17.26 3.08 22.68
N ASP A 67 17.55 4.13 21.89
CA ASP A 67 18.59 5.12 22.20
C ASP A 67 18.20 6.50 21.63
N PRO A 68 17.39 7.29 22.36
CA PRO A 68 16.94 8.61 21.91
C PRO A 68 18.09 9.59 21.63
N ASP A 69 19.20 9.49 22.37
CA ASP A 69 20.38 10.35 22.19
C ASP A 69 21.15 10.01 20.91
N ALA A 70 21.03 8.79 20.41
CA ALA A 70 21.61 8.39 19.12
C ALA A 70 20.70 8.64 17.91
N ALA A 71 19.44 9.04 18.11
CA ALA A 71 18.48 9.24 17.04
C ALA A 71 18.95 10.22 15.94
N PRO A 72 19.58 11.37 16.24
CA PRO A 72 20.16 12.25 15.22
C PRO A 72 21.19 11.54 14.33
N ARG A 73 22.06 10.70 14.90
CA ARG A 73 23.04 9.94 14.12
C ARG A 73 22.39 8.92 13.20
N VAL A 74 21.26 8.34 13.61
CA VAL A 74 20.49 7.40 12.77
C VAL A 74 19.87 8.17 11.59
N VAL A 75 19.34 9.38 11.82
CA VAL A 75 18.87 10.26 10.73
C VAL A 75 19.99 10.57 9.74
N ASP A 76 21.18 10.91 10.25
CA ASP A 76 22.32 11.24 9.40
C ASP A 76 22.88 10.03 8.63
N SER A 77 22.79 8.84 9.22
CA SER A 77 23.30 7.60 8.62
C SER A 77 22.37 7.00 7.59
N TYR A 78 21.05 7.20 7.74
CA TYR A 78 20.03 6.59 6.88
C TYR A 78 18.98 7.61 6.37
N PRO A 79 19.41 8.67 5.64
CA PRO A 79 18.53 9.76 5.25
C PRO A 79 17.44 9.36 4.24
N ALA A 80 17.67 8.36 3.38
CA ALA A 80 16.69 7.97 2.36
C ALA A 80 15.50 7.24 2.99
N VAL A 81 15.72 6.38 3.99
CA VAL A 81 14.63 5.72 4.72
C VAL A 81 13.89 6.69 5.65
N VAL A 82 14.58 7.67 6.24
CA VAL A 82 13.90 8.73 7.02
C VAL A 82 13.01 9.58 6.11
N LEU A 83 13.50 9.96 4.93
CA LEU A 83 12.71 10.66 3.93
C LEU A 83 11.48 9.85 3.50
N ALA A 84 11.66 8.56 3.22
CA ALA A 84 10.57 7.63 2.90
C ALA A 84 9.49 7.57 4.01
N SER A 85 9.92 7.48 5.28
CA SER A 85 9.04 7.50 6.45
C SER A 85 8.23 8.79 6.54
N LEU A 86 8.89 9.95 6.41
CA LEU A 86 8.25 11.27 6.45
C LEU A 86 7.24 11.44 5.31
N VAL A 87 7.62 11.11 4.08
CA VAL A 87 6.76 11.19 2.90
C VAL A 87 5.56 10.25 3.03
N GLY A 88 5.79 9.02 3.50
CA GLY A 88 4.70 8.08 3.70
C GLY A 88 3.77 8.47 4.86
N ARG A 89 4.26 9.21 5.85
CA ARG A 89 3.38 9.89 6.82
C ARG A 89 2.62 11.04 6.18
N ALA A 90 3.28 11.90 5.42
CA ALA A 90 2.66 13.03 4.71
C ALA A 90 1.54 12.58 3.76
N ALA A 91 1.66 11.39 3.16
CA ALA A 91 0.61 10.78 2.35
C ALA A 91 -0.66 10.37 3.13
N ARG A 92 -0.63 10.34 4.47
CA ARG A 92 -1.75 9.89 5.33
C ARG A 92 -2.36 10.98 6.20
N VAL A 93 -1.64 12.08 6.47
CA VAL A 93 -2.14 13.17 7.33
C VAL A 93 -3.21 14.00 6.63
N ALA A 94 -4.14 14.56 7.41
CA ALA A 94 -5.18 15.44 6.87
C ALA A 94 -4.60 16.80 6.49
N ALA A 95 -3.79 17.41 7.37
CA ALA A 95 -3.16 18.71 7.16
C ALA A 95 -1.64 18.68 7.37
N SER A 96 -0.93 19.68 6.81
CA SER A 96 0.52 19.86 6.99
C SER A 96 0.92 20.00 8.46
N ALA A 97 0.11 20.73 9.23
CA ALA A 97 0.34 20.99 10.64
C ALA A 97 0.35 19.70 11.50
N ASP A 98 -0.33 18.65 11.05
CA ASP A 98 -0.42 17.39 11.79
C ASP A 98 0.85 16.53 11.63
N LEU A 99 1.69 16.78 10.62
CA LEU A 99 2.81 15.91 10.29
C LEU A 99 3.75 15.67 11.47
N TRP A 100 4.10 16.72 12.21
CA TRP A 100 5.10 16.64 13.28
C TRP A 100 4.55 16.01 14.57
N THR A 101 3.24 15.90 14.69
CA THR A 101 2.58 15.14 15.77
C THR A 101 2.36 13.69 15.35
N GLU A 102 1.93 13.48 14.11
CA GLU A 102 1.55 12.17 13.57
C GLU A 102 2.77 11.33 13.12
N TRP A 103 3.90 11.94 12.78
CA TRP A 103 5.11 11.21 12.39
C TRP A 103 5.74 10.45 13.56
N PRO A 104 6.01 11.06 14.73
CA PRO A 104 6.47 10.31 15.90
C PRO A 104 5.47 9.25 16.36
N ALA A 105 4.17 9.55 16.37
CA ALA A 105 3.13 8.56 16.65
C ALA A 105 3.14 7.42 15.61
N GLY A 106 3.46 7.76 14.36
CA GLY A 106 3.79 6.87 13.26
C GLY A 106 4.79 5.79 13.63
N LEU A 107 5.89 6.26 14.22
CA LEU A 107 7.04 5.50 14.71
C LEU A 107 6.79 4.83 16.08
N GLN A 108 5.56 4.89 16.61
CA GLN A 108 5.21 4.40 17.95
C GLN A 108 5.98 5.10 19.09
N LEU A 109 6.43 6.33 18.85
CA LEU A 109 7.04 7.18 19.86
C LEU A 109 5.97 8.06 20.51
N ASP A 110 6.15 8.37 21.79
CA ASP A 110 5.39 9.43 22.45
C ASP A 110 5.90 10.78 21.93
N PRO A 111 5.05 11.62 21.29
CA PRO A 111 5.48 12.94 20.78
C PRO A 111 6.08 13.84 21.87
N GLU A 112 5.63 13.69 23.12
CA GLU A 112 6.14 14.43 24.28
C GLU A 112 7.23 13.66 25.05
N GLY A 113 7.63 12.51 24.52
CA GLY A 113 8.63 11.64 25.11
C GLY A 113 10.04 12.25 25.08
N PRO A 114 10.95 11.79 25.97
CA PRO A 114 12.33 12.25 26.00
C PRO A 114 13.03 12.11 24.64
N GLY A 115 13.66 13.19 24.17
CA GLY A 115 14.44 13.19 22.92
C GLY A 115 13.62 13.36 21.63
N VAL A 116 12.29 13.16 21.65
CA VAL A 116 11.45 13.28 20.45
C VAL A 116 11.37 14.72 19.91
N PRO A 117 11.18 15.77 20.75
CA PRO A 117 11.26 17.15 20.25
C PRO A 117 12.60 17.51 19.61
N ALA A 118 13.71 16.98 20.16
CA ALA A 118 15.05 17.19 19.61
C ALA A 118 15.25 16.44 18.28
N LEU A 119 14.71 15.22 18.16
CA LEU A 119 14.68 14.46 16.92
C LEU A 119 13.91 15.21 15.83
N ILE A 120 12.71 15.71 16.14
CA ILE A 120 11.89 16.49 15.19
C ILE A 120 12.66 17.72 14.71
N ALA A 121 13.27 18.48 15.63
CA ALA A 121 14.07 19.65 15.28
C ALA A 121 15.24 19.29 14.35
N HIS A 122 16.00 18.24 14.67
CA HIS A 122 17.11 17.75 13.85
C HIS A 122 16.65 17.34 12.45
N VAL A 123 15.53 16.64 12.34
CA VAL A 123 14.97 16.21 11.05
C VAL A 123 14.56 17.43 10.21
N ILE A 124 13.88 18.41 10.80
CA ILE A 124 13.47 19.64 10.11
C ILE A 124 14.69 20.39 9.56
N GLU A 125 15.75 20.51 10.37
CA GLU A 125 17.01 21.15 9.96
C GLU A 125 17.70 20.39 8.81
N ARG A 126 17.60 19.05 8.80
CA ARG A 126 18.31 18.19 7.85
C ARG A 126 17.58 18.00 6.52
N ILE A 127 16.27 18.23 6.45
CA ILE A 127 15.45 18.05 5.23
C ILE A 127 16.04 18.76 3.99
N PRO A 128 16.39 20.06 4.02
CA PRO A 128 16.92 20.75 2.85
C PRO A 128 18.17 20.06 2.29
N GLU A 129 19.05 19.62 3.18
CA GLU A 129 20.30 18.96 2.78
C GLU A 129 20.05 17.53 2.28
N ILE A 130 19.07 16.80 2.83
CA ILE A 130 18.64 15.48 2.33
C ILE A 130 18.07 15.60 0.92
N LEU A 131 17.18 16.58 0.68
CA LEU A 131 16.60 16.79 -0.64
C LEU A 131 17.68 17.16 -1.66
N ALA A 132 18.63 18.02 -1.29
CA ALA A 132 19.77 18.38 -2.11
C ALA A 132 20.69 17.18 -2.40
N GLU A 133 20.96 16.33 -1.42
CA GLU A 133 21.77 15.11 -1.57
C GLU A 133 21.22 14.17 -2.65
N PHE A 134 19.89 14.10 -2.77
CA PHE A 134 19.19 13.25 -3.73
C PHE A 134 18.74 13.97 -5.01
N GLY A 135 19.05 15.26 -5.18
CA GLY A 135 18.62 16.05 -6.34
C GLY A 135 17.10 16.16 -6.46
N LEU A 136 16.40 16.16 -5.32
CA LEU A 136 14.94 16.23 -5.25
C LEU A 136 14.46 17.69 -5.15
N PRO A 137 13.27 18.03 -5.68
CA PRO A 137 12.68 19.35 -5.52
C PRO A 137 12.61 19.78 -4.05
N ASP A 138 13.11 20.99 -3.78
CA ASP A 138 13.18 21.61 -2.45
C ASP A 138 12.31 22.88 -2.35
N ILE A 139 11.49 23.15 -3.38
CA ILE A 139 10.54 24.26 -3.43
C ILE A 139 9.12 23.70 -3.59
N ALA A 140 8.27 23.99 -2.61
CA ALA A 140 6.83 23.74 -2.70
C ALA A 140 6.07 25.08 -2.71
N LEU A 141 5.33 25.32 -3.79
CA LEU A 141 4.47 26.48 -3.97
C LEU A 141 3.08 26.21 -3.40
N LEU A 142 2.55 27.21 -2.70
CA LEU A 142 1.15 27.27 -2.32
C LEU A 142 0.65 28.71 -2.49
N ASP A 143 -0.35 28.88 -3.34
CA ASP A 143 -0.95 30.17 -3.68
C ASP A 143 0.10 31.19 -4.15
N GLY A 144 1.08 30.69 -4.90
CA GLY A 144 2.21 31.47 -5.45
C GLY A 144 3.34 31.75 -4.46
N ALA A 145 3.21 31.37 -3.18
CA ALA A 145 4.25 31.54 -2.18
C ALA A 145 5.12 30.27 -2.06
N PRO A 146 6.45 30.37 -2.20
CA PRO A 146 7.34 29.25 -1.92
C PRO A 146 7.42 28.96 -0.43
N ALA A 147 7.58 27.69 -0.08
CA ALA A 147 7.97 27.25 1.25
C ALA A 147 9.34 27.83 1.64
N GLU A 148 9.48 28.36 2.86
CA GLU A 148 10.76 28.80 3.40
C GLU A 148 11.54 27.61 4.00
N PRO A 149 12.81 27.37 3.64
CA PRO A 149 13.56 26.24 4.18
C PRO A 149 13.69 26.30 5.72
N GLY A 150 13.51 25.14 6.38
CA GLY A 150 13.86 24.97 7.80
C GLY A 150 12.77 25.33 8.82
N THR A 151 11.55 25.67 8.39
CA THR A 151 10.40 25.77 9.31
C THR A 151 9.60 24.46 9.37
N PRO A 152 8.86 24.17 10.46
CA PRO A 152 8.01 22.99 10.53
C PRO A 152 6.93 22.96 9.43
N GLU A 153 6.22 24.07 9.22
CA GLU A 153 5.13 24.13 8.23
C GLU A 153 5.64 23.96 6.80
N ASP A 154 6.78 24.57 6.48
CA ASP A 154 7.36 24.48 5.15
C ASP A 154 7.99 23.12 4.88
N SER A 155 8.65 22.54 5.88
CA SER A 155 9.16 21.17 5.82
C SER A 155 8.02 20.17 5.64
N ALA A 156 6.88 20.38 6.33
CA ALA A 156 5.69 19.56 6.11
C ALA A 156 5.11 19.73 4.71
N ARG A 157 5.06 20.96 4.19
CA ARG A 157 4.63 21.23 2.81
C ARG A 157 5.52 20.56 1.77
N LEU A 158 6.83 20.53 1.98
CA LEU A 158 7.78 19.81 1.14
C LEU A 158 7.52 18.30 1.18
N MET A 159 7.29 17.72 2.35
CA MET A 159 6.95 16.29 2.46
C MET A 159 5.62 15.97 1.78
N MET A 160 4.63 16.87 1.83
CA MET A 160 3.38 16.74 1.10
C MET A 160 3.56 16.79 -0.42
N LEU A 161 4.43 17.68 -0.93
CA LEU A 161 4.80 17.69 -2.35
C LEU A 161 5.43 16.35 -2.75
N HIS A 162 6.36 15.83 -1.96
CA HIS A 162 7.03 14.56 -2.22
C HIS A 162 6.11 13.34 -2.11
N ALA A 163 5.02 13.44 -1.34
CA ALA A 163 3.94 12.44 -1.31
C ALA A 163 3.08 12.45 -2.58
N GLY A 164 3.23 13.47 -3.45
CA GLY A 164 2.35 13.70 -4.59
C GLY A 164 1.03 14.32 -4.14
N VAL A 165 0.20 13.52 -3.45
CA VAL A 165 -1.00 13.95 -2.72
C VAL A 165 -1.23 13.01 -1.54
N GLN A 166 -2.15 13.32 -0.62
CA GLN A 166 -2.55 12.33 0.38
C GLN A 166 -3.49 11.28 -0.20
N GLN A 167 -3.52 10.10 0.41
CA GLN A 167 -4.40 8.99 0.03
C GLN A 167 -5.88 9.40 0.05
N SER A 168 -6.28 10.27 0.98
CA SER A 168 -7.63 10.83 1.08
C SER A 168 -8.03 11.72 -0.10
N VAL A 169 -7.07 12.19 -0.90
CA VAL A 169 -7.31 13.01 -2.11
C VAL A 169 -7.67 12.13 -3.30
N MET A 170 -7.27 10.85 -3.32
CA MET A 170 -7.54 9.95 -4.46
C MET A 170 -9.03 9.82 -4.79
N PRO A 171 -9.95 9.63 -3.81
CA PRO A 171 -11.38 9.66 -4.08
C PRO A 171 -11.87 10.97 -4.71
N LEU A 172 -11.34 12.11 -4.27
CA LEU A 172 -11.72 13.44 -4.77
C LEU A 172 -11.22 13.66 -6.20
N LEU A 173 -10.04 13.12 -6.53
CA LEU A 173 -9.50 13.15 -7.90
C LEU A 173 -10.33 12.26 -8.84
N ILE A 174 -10.70 11.05 -8.42
CA ILE A 174 -11.58 10.15 -9.19
C ILE A 174 -12.93 10.83 -9.48
N GLU A 175 -13.55 11.41 -8.45
CA GLU A 175 -14.81 12.15 -8.58
C GLU A 175 -14.68 13.32 -9.56
N ARG A 176 -13.59 14.10 -9.49
CA ARG A 176 -13.37 15.21 -10.41
C ARG A 176 -13.24 14.74 -11.86
N ILE A 177 -12.55 13.61 -12.09
CA ILE A 177 -12.43 12.98 -13.41
C ILE A 177 -13.81 12.54 -13.93
N GLU A 178 -14.63 11.92 -13.08
CA GLU A 178 -15.99 11.49 -13.42
C GLU A 178 -16.93 12.67 -13.69
N ALA A 179 -16.81 13.75 -12.92
CA ALA A 179 -17.56 14.99 -13.13
C ALA A 179 -17.21 15.62 -14.49
N GLU A 180 -15.92 15.65 -14.85
CA GLU A 180 -15.45 16.13 -16.15
C GLU A 180 -15.97 15.26 -17.32
N ALA A 181 -16.16 13.95 -17.07
CA ALA A 181 -16.80 13.02 -17.99
C ALA A 181 -18.35 13.13 -18.04
N GLY A 182 -18.96 13.92 -17.16
CA GLY A 182 -20.43 14.04 -17.05
C GLY A 182 -21.12 12.85 -16.39
N LEU A 183 -20.38 12.03 -15.63
CA LEU A 183 -20.88 10.78 -15.03
C LEU A 183 -21.59 10.98 -13.68
N GLY A 184 -21.45 12.14 -13.04
CA GLY A 184 -21.92 12.38 -11.65
C GLY A 184 -23.42 12.20 -11.40
N ALA A 185 -24.24 12.14 -12.45
CA ALA A 185 -25.71 11.94 -12.37
C ALA A 185 -26.24 10.75 -13.18
N ALA A 186 -25.37 9.98 -13.84
CA ALA A 186 -25.77 8.93 -14.78
C ALA A 186 -25.97 7.58 -14.08
N ALA A 187 -27.17 7.33 -13.55
CA ALA A 187 -27.50 6.02 -12.99
C ALA A 187 -27.67 4.95 -14.10
N GLY A 188 -26.99 3.81 -13.96
CA GLY A 188 -27.23 2.63 -14.80
C GLY A 188 -26.54 2.64 -16.17
N ALA A 189 -25.48 3.43 -16.36
CA ALA A 189 -24.67 3.40 -17.59
C ALA A 189 -24.00 2.03 -17.79
N SER A 190 -23.96 1.55 -19.04
CA SER A 190 -23.24 0.31 -19.35
C SER A 190 -21.71 0.52 -19.28
N PRO A 191 -20.89 -0.54 -19.11
CA PRO A 191 -19.43 -0.44 -19.16
C PRO A 191 -18.91 0.31 -20.41
N SER A 192 -19.53 0.06 -21.57
CA SER A 192 -19.18 0.75 -22.82
C SER A 192 -19.49 2.24 -22.76
N ASP A 193 -20.64 2.63 -22.18
CA ASP A 193 -21.02 4.04 -22.06
C ASP A 193 -20.06 4.81 -21.15
N LEU A 194 -19.66 4.19 -20.02
CA LEU A 194 -18.67 4.75 -19.10
C LEU A 194 -17.33 5.01 -19.80
N VAL A 195 -16.81 4.02 -20.53
CA VAL A 195 -15.55 4.16 -21.26
C VAL A 195 -15.64 5.25 -22.34
N GLN A 196 -16.75 5.35 -23.07
CA GLN A 196 -16.93 6.42 -24.06
C GLN A 196 -16.97 7.81 -23.42
N ALA A 197 -17.60 7.95 -22.25
CA ALA A 197 -17.67 9.21 -21.51
C ALA A 197 -16.30 9.66 -20.96
N LEU A 198 -15.46 8.70 -20.52
CA LEU A 198 -14.12 8.97 -19.97
C LEU A 198 -13.09 9.35 -21.05
N ARG A 199 -13.20 8.81 -22.26
CA ARG A 199 -12.25 9.06 -23.36
C ARG A 199 -11.90 10.54 -23.61
N PRO A 200 -12.87 11.47 -23.75
CA PRO A 200 -12.58 12.89 -23.99
C PRO A 200 -11.97 13.63 -22.79
N VAL A 201 -11.95 13.05 -21.58
CA VAL A 201 -11.29 13.68 -20.41
C VAL A 201 -9.78 13.74 -20.60
N ARG A 202 -9.19 12.80 -21.35
CA ARG A 202 -7.74 12.75 -21.59
C ARG A 202 -7.20 14.04 -22.22
N GLU A 203 -7.93 14.61 -23.16
CA GLU A 203 -7.56 15.86 -23.85
C GLU A 203 -7.71 17.10 -22.94
N ARG A 204 -8.42 16.97 -21.81
CA ARG A 204 -8.69 18.04 -20.84
C ARG A 204 -7.84 17.95 -19.58
N ALA A 205 -6.98 16.94 -19.45
CA ALA A 205 -6.16 16.71 -18.26
C ALA A 205 -5.29 17.92 -17.89
N ASP A 206 -4.60 18.53 -18.86
CA ASP A 206 -3.73 19.69 -18.60
C ASP A 206 -4.53 20.94 -18.21
N ALA A 207 -5.73 21.11 -18.77
CA ALA A 207 -6.64 22.20 -18.38
C ALA A 207 -7.16 22.00 -16.95
N MET A 208 -7.45 20.75 -16.57
CA MET A 208 -7.85 20.39 -15.21
C MET A 208 -6.74 20.72 -14.20
N VAL A 209 -5.48 20.34 -14.49
CA VAL A 209 -4.31 20.68 -13.66
C VAL A 209 -4.13 22.19 -13.55
N SER A 210 -4.26 22.92 -14.66
CA SER A 210 -4.20 24.39 -14.65
C SER A 210 -5.29 25.00 -13.76
N GLY A 211 -6.50 24.41 -13.78
CA GLY A 211 -7.60 24.79 -12.88
C GLY A 211 -7.28 24.53 -11.41
N PHE A 212 -6.64 23.41 -11.08
CA PHE A 212 -6.18 23.13 -9.71
C PHE A 212 -5.16 24.15 -9.22
N ALA A 213 -4.20 24.52 -10.07
CA ALA A 213 -3.17 25.50 -9.71
C ALA A 213 -3.74 26.90 -9.48
N ALA A 214 -4.80 27.28 -10.22
CA ALA A 214 -5.43 28.60 -10.16
C ALA A 214 -6.52 28.72 -9.08
N ASP A 215 -6.91 27.64 -8.42
CA ASP A 215 -7.97 27.66 -7.42
C ASP A 215 -7.49 28.26 -6.09
N LEU A 216 -7.99 29.46 -5.80
CA LEU A 216 -7.78 30.17 -4.53
C LEU A 216 -9.00 30.04 -3.59
N GLY A 217 -10.08 29.38 -4.04
CA GLY A 217 -11.35 29.25 -3.33
C GLY A 217 -11.45 28.02 -2.42
N GLU A 218 -10.37 27.26 -2.29
CA GLU A 218 -10.26 26.04 -1.46
C GLU A 218 -11.20 24.87 -1.87
N ASP A 219 -11.86 24.95 -3.03
CA ASP A 219 -12.67 23.86 -3.58
C ASP A 219 -11.81 22.64 -3.98
N VAL A 220 -10.54 22.89 -4.31
CA VAL A 220 -9.53 21.89 -4.64
C VAL A 220 -8.67 21.58 -3.40
N PRO A 221 -8.47 20.28 -3.08
CA PRO A 221 -7.64 19.88 -1.96
C PRO A 221 -6.25 20.53 -1.99
N ARG A 222 -5.81 21.04 -0.84
CA ARG A 222 -4.55 21.77 -0.70
C ARG A 222 -3.35 21.06 -1.32
N ALA A 223 -3.21 19.74 -1.13
CA ALA A 223 -2.10 19.00 -1.73
C ALA A 223 -2.15 18.91 -3.25
N LEU A 224 -3.35 18.85 -3.84
CA LEU A 224 -3.49 18.86 -5.29
C LEU A 224 -3.11 20.25 -5.86
N ARG A 225 -3.42 21.33 -5.13
CA ARG A 225 -2.94 22.68 -5.45
C ARG A 225 -1.41 22.76 -5.35
N ILE A 226 -0.82 22.27 -4.26
CA ILE A 226 0.65 22.21 -4.07
C ILE A 226 1.31 21.46 -5.23
N LEU A 227 0.80 20.27 -5.57
CA LEU A 227 1.33 19.47 -6.67
C LEU A 227 1.19 20.19 -8.01
N ALA A 228 0.01 20.75 -8.31
CA ALA A 228 -0.24 21.43 -9.58
C ALA A 228 0.59 22.71 -9.75
N GLN A 229 0.87 23.45 -8.68
CA GLN A 229 1.70 24.66 -8.72
C GLN A 229 3.20 24.32 -8.75
N SER A 230 3.64 23.32 -8.00
CA SER A 230 5.08 23.02 -7.82
C SER A 230 5.63 22.02 -8.84
N ALA A 231 4.81 21.07 -9.27
CA ALA A 231 5.19 19.96 -10.16
C ALA A 231 4.04 19.65 -11.13
N PRO A 232 3.69 20.59 -12.04
CA PRO A 232 2.54 20.46 -12.94
C PRO A 232 2.61 19.25 -13.87
N ARG A 233 3.80 18.77 -14.24
CA ARG A 233 3.92 17.57 -15.09
C ARG A 233 3.57 16.32 -14.31
N ARG A 234 3.99 16.23 -13.06
CA ARG A 234 3.58 15.14 -12.14
C ARG A 234 2.09 15.22 -11.81
N ALA A 235 1.53 16.41 -11.65
CA ALA A 235 0.09 16.58 -11.53
C ALA A 235 -0.65 16.04 -12.75
N SER A 236 -0.21 16.39 -13.96
CA SER A 236 -0.81 15.87 -15.20
C SER A 236 -0.64 14.35 -15.33
N ALA A 237 0.53 13.82 -15.03
CA ALA A 237 0.77 12.38 -15.00
C ALA A 237 -0.15 11.65 -14.00
N LEU A 238 -0.36 12.21 -12.81
CA LEU A 238 -1.26 11.65 -11.80
C LEU A 238 -2.72 11.64 -12.28
N VAL A 239 -3.19 12.75 -12.87
CA VAL A 239 -4.55 12.85 -13.45
C VAL A 239 -4.72 11.82 -14.57
N GLN A 240 -3.77 11.74 -15.50
CA GLN A 240 -3.82 10.82 -16.63
C GLN A 240 -3.77 9.34 -16.19
N SER A 241 -2.91 9.01 -15.23
CA SER A 241 -2.79 7.65 -14.68
C SER A 241 -4.06 7.26 -13.92
N THR A 242 -4.64 8.18 -13.15
CA THR A 242 -5.92 7.95 -12.46
C THR A 242 -7.06 7.77 -13.47
N LEU A 243 -7.12 8.59 -14.52
CA LEU A 243 -8.11 8.44 -15.60
C LEU A 243 -7.96 7.09 -16.31
N GLY A 244 -6.74 6.70 -16.65
CA GLY A 244 -6.45 5.41 -17.27
C GLY A 244 -6.90 4.24 -16.40
N PHE A 245 -6.60 4.32 -15.09
CA PHE A 245 -7.02 3.33 -14.11
C PHE A 245 -8.55 3.23 -14.01
N VAL A 246 -9.25 4.35 -13.81
CA VAL A 246 -10.73 4.40 -13.77
C VAL A 246 -11.35 3.88 -15.08
N THR A 247 -10.76 4.21 -16.23
CA THR A 247 -11.24 3.73 -17.54
C THR A 247 -11.09 2.22 -17.66
N ALA A 248 -9.97 1.67 -17.19
CA ALA A 248 -9.72 0.22 -17.23
C ALA A 248 -10.64 -0.55 -16.27
N THR A 249 -10.95 0.01 -15.09
CA THR A 249 -11.93 -0.61 -14.19
C THR A 249 -13.35 -0.52 -14.73
N ALA A 250 -13.71 0.59 -15.38
CA ALA A 250 -15.00 0.75 -16.04
C ALA A 250 -15.18 -0.21 -17.24
N ALA A 251 -14.10 -0.54 -17.95
CA ALA A 251 -14.14 -1.44 -19.10
C ALA A 251 -14.43 -2.90 -18.71
N ASP A 252 -13.99 -3.32 -17.52
CA ASP A 252 -14.15 -4.67 -17.02
C ASP A 252 -14.51 -4.67 -15.51
N PRO A 253 -15.70 -4.18 -15.12
CA PRO A 253 -16.04 -4.00 -13.72
C PRO A 253 -16.09 -5.31 -12.93
N ALA A 254 -16.27 -6.45 -13.60
CA ALA A 254 -16.32 -7.77 -12.97
C ALA A 254 -14.94 -8.37 -12.70
N ASN A 255 -13.94 -8.07 -13.53
CA ASN A 255 -12.62 -8.71 -13.45
C ASN A 255 -11.45 -7.72 -13.43
N TRP A 256 -11.65 -6.40 -13.39
CA TRP A 256 -10.54 -5.43 -13.35
C TRP A 256 -9.61 -5.69 -12.17
N GLU A 257 -10.19 -6.15 -11.07
CA GLU A 257 -9.47 -6.56 -9.91
C GLU A 257 -8.42 -7.63 -10.34
N SER A 258 -8.83 -8.72 -10.98
CA SER A 258 -8.06 -9.62 -11.86
C SER A 258 -6.65 -9.28 -12.28
N ARG A 259 -6.58 -8.07 -12.82
CA ARG A 259 -5.67 -7.71 -13.87
C ARG A 259 -4.30 -7.39 -13.31
N GLU A 260 -3.33 -8.19 -13.72
CA GLU A 260 -1.91 -7.93 -13.45
C GLU A 260 -1.44 -6.64 -14.14
N ASP A 261 -2.06 -6.27 -15.28
CA ASP A 261 -1.76 -5.04 -16.02
C ASP A 261 -2.35 -3.77 -15.39
N LEU A 262 -2.88 -3.86 -14.17
CA LEU A 262 -3.30 -2.72 -13.34
C LEU A 262 -2.41 -2.53 -12.10
N GLY A 263 -1.15 -2.96 -12.20
CA GLY A 263 -0.10 -2.66 -11.23
C GLY A 263 0.42 -1.21 -11.30
N PRO A 264 1.29 -0.79 -10.35
CA PRO A 264 1.82 0.57 -10.33
C PRO A 264 2.61 0.95 -11.61
N VAL A 265 3.36 0.00 -12.17
CA VAL A 265 4.20 0.22 -13.35
C VAL A 265 3.34 0.44 -14.60
N GLU A 266 2.33 -0.40 -14.79
CA GLU A 266 1.47 -0.39 -15.97
C GLU A 266 0.48 0.78 -15.95
N THR A 267 -0.02 1.14 -14.77
CA THR A 267 -0.94 2.27 -14.60
C THR A 267 -0.24 3.62 -14.57
N GLY A 268 1.04 3.65 -14.17
CA GLY A 268 1.77 4.89 -13.89
C GLY A 268 1.38 5.58 -12.59
N LEU A 269 0.49 4.97 -11.79
CA LEU A 269 0.10 5.48 -10.48
C LEU A 269 1.21 5.20 -9.44
N PRO A 270 1.57 6.19 -8.61
CA PRO A 270 2.42 5.97 -7.44
C PRO A 270 1.91 4.80 -6.59
N PRO A 271 2.74 3.80 -6.23
CA PRO A 271 2.28 2.66 -5.43
C PRO A 271 1.66 3.08 -4.10
N ILE A 272 2.18 4.14 -3.48
CA ILE A 272 1.64 4.71 -2.24
C ILE A 272 0.19 5.25 -2.37
N LEU A 273 -0.25 5.59 -3.59
CA LEU A 273 -1.59 6.09 -3.90
C LEU A 273 -2.49 5.04 -4.57
N LEU A 274 -1.90 4.02 -5.19
CA LEU A 274 -2.64 3.00 -5.94
C LEU A 274 -3.66 2.26 -5.06
N ASP A 275 -3.27 1.89 -3.84
CA ASP A 275 -4.18 1.17 -2.93
C ASP A 275 -5.39 2.02 -2.56
N ALA A 276 -5.21 3.33 -2.34
CA ALA A 276 -6.32 4.23 -2.07
C ALA A 276 -7.31 4.33 -3.25
N ALA A 277 -6.79 4.36 -4.48
CA ALA A 277 -7.62 4.33 -5.68
C ALA A 277 -8.34 2.97 -5.86
N ARG A 278 -7.66 1.86 -5.57
CA ARG A 278 -8.23 0.50 -5.61
C ARG A 278 -9.35 0.34 -4.60
N GLU A 279 -9.13 0.75 -3.35
CA GLU A 279 -10.15 0.68 -2.29
C GLU A 279 -11.37 1.53 -2.63
N GLU A 280 -11.17 2.74 -3.17
CA GLU A 280 -12.28 3.59 -3.58
C GLU A 280 -13.11 2.95 -4.71
N LEU A 281 -12.46 2.41 -5.75
CA LEU A 281 -13.18 1.77 -6.86
C LEU A 281 -13.79 0.41 -6.49
N ARG A 282 -13.27 -0.25 -5.45
CA ARG A 282 -13.91 -1.42 -4.86
C ARG A 282 -15.17 -1.06 -4.09
N ALA A 283 -15.10 -0.01 -3.25
CA ALA A 283 -16.24 0.43 -2.46
C ALA A 283 -17.33 1.08 -3.31
N ARG A 284 -16.92 1.79 -4.37
CA ARG A 284 -17.77 2.57 -5.27
C ARG A 284 -17.21 2.44 -6.70
N PRO A 285 -17.74 1.54 -7.54
CA PRO A 285 -17.28 1.36 -8.91
C PRO A 285 -17.36 2.64 -9.76
N ALA A 286 -16.65 2.68 -10.89
CA ALA A 286 -16.69 3.81 -11.81
C ALA A 286 -18.15 4.12 -12.25
N GLY A 287 -18.50 5.40 -12.30
CA GLY A 287 -19.85 5.86 -12.61
C GLY A 287 -20.85 5.80 -11.45
N THR A 288 -20.40 5.58 -10.21
CA THR A 288 -21.28 5.62 -9.02
C THR A 288 -21.90 7.02 -8.87
N PRO A 289 -23.24 7.17 -8.94
CA PRO A 289 -23.90 8.46 -8.73
C PRO A 289 -23.69 8.96 -7.30
N ALA A 290 -23.47 10.27 -7.13
CA ALA A 290 -23.26 10.89 -5.82
C ALA A 290 -22.23 10.11 -4.96
N ARG A 291 -21.08 9.75 -5.55
CA ARG A 291 -20.00 8.93 -4.97
C ARG A 291 -19.71 9.22 -3.50
N ARG A 292 -19.65 10.49 -3.08
CA ARG A 292 -19.37 10.88 -1.68
C ARG A 292 -20.41 10.40 -0.67
N GLU A 293 -21.68 10.38 -1.08
CA GLU A 293 -22.82 10.03 -0.23
C GLU A 293 -23.23 8.57 -0.42
N ALA A 294 -22.69 7.90 -1.46
CA ALA A 294 -22.92 6.50 -1.72
C ALA A 294 -22.35 5.64 -0.59
N VAL A 295 -23.25 5.11 0.24
CA VAL A 295 -22.95 4.08 1.22
C VAL A 295 -22.55 2.82 0.46
N GLY A 296 -21.35 2.32 0.76
CA GLY A 296 -20.67 1.20 0.12
C GLY A 296 -21.62 0.29 -0.62
N ILE A 297 -21.75 0.55 -1.93
CA ILE A 297 -22.45 -0.33 -2.86
C ILE A 297 -21.57 -1.55 -2.86
N VAL A 298 -21.83 -2.48 -1.94
CA VAL A 298 -21.02 -3.68 -1.74
C VAL A 298 -20.99 -4.36 -3.10
N ALA A 299 -19.87 -4.23 -3.80
CA ALA A 299 -19.61 -5.03 -4.97
C ALA A 299 -19.55 -6.47 -4.44
N THR A 300 -20.69 -7.16 -4.50
CA THR A 300 -20.81 -8.59 -4.21
C THR A 300 -20.22 -9.40 -5.36
N THR A 301 -19.02 -9.04 -5.77
CA THR A 301 -18.16 -9.79 -6.70
C THR A 301 -16.73 -9.62 -6.23
N GLY A 302 -16.40 -10.23 -5.08
CA GLY A 302 -15.00 -10.33 -4.65
C GLY A 302 -14.17 -11.12 -5.65
N ARG A 303 -12.84 -11.08 -5.52
CA ARG A 303 -11.97 -12.08 -6.14
C ARG A 303 -11.95 -13.36 -5.33
N PRO A 304 -11.63 -14.51 -5.95
CA PRO A 304 -11.11 -15.65 -5.22
C PRO A 304 -9.84 -15.26 -4.47
N GLN A 305 -9.71 -15.68 -3.21
CA GLN A 305 -8.56 -15.38 -2.36
C GLN A 305 -8.14 -16.64 -1.61
N LEU A 306 -6.85 -16.77 -1.32
CA LEU A 306 -6.41 -17.78 -0.36
C LEU A 306 -6.99 -17.46 1.02
N TYR A 307 -7.48 -18.50 1.67
CA TYR A 307 -8.15 -18.43 2.96
C TYR A 307 -7.72 -19.61 3.82
N PHE A 308 -7.46 -19.37 5.09
CA PHE A 308 -7.17 -20.42 6.04
C PHE A 308 -8.42 -20.77 6.85
N ASP A 309 -8.92 -21.98 6.66
CA ASP A 309 -9.99 -22.54 7.48
C ASP A 309 -9.41 -23.02 8.81
N GLU A 310 -9.58 -22.22 9.86
CA GLU A 310 -9.08 -22.53 11.20
C GLU A 310 -9.73 -23.78 11.80
N HIS A 311 -11.00 -24.05 11.49
CA HIS A 311 -11.74 -25.20 12.03
C HIS A 311 -11.19 -26.51 11.49
N GLU A 312 -10.90 -26.55 10.19
CA GLU A 312 -10.32 -27.74 9.54
C GLU A 312 -8.79 -27.73 9.55
N GLY A 313 -8.15 -26.59 9.80
CA GLY A 313 -6.70 -26.42 9.73
C GLY A 313 -6.16 -26.47 8.29
N ARG A 314 -6.93 -26.00 7.31
CA ARG A 314 -6.67 -26.17 5.87
C ARG A 314 -6.49 -24.86 5.14
N VAL A 315 -5.65 -24.88 4.11
CA VAL A 315 -5.57 -23.80 3.13
C VAL A 315 -6.64 -24.05 2.07
N CYS A 316 -7.48 -23.05 1.85
CA CYS A 316 -8.61 -23.06 0.94
C CYS A 316 -8.51 -21.89 -0.04
N VAL A 317 -9.23 -21.98 -1.16
CA VAL A 317 -9.64 -20.82 -1.94
C VAL A 317 -11.04 -20.43 -1.49
N GLN A 318 -11.18 -19.22 -0.95
CA GLN A 318 -12.48 -18.61 -0.72
C GLN A 318 -13.01 -18.03 -2.03
N LEU A 319 -14.16 -18.53 -2.48
CA LEU A 319 -14.79 -18.14 -3.73
C LEU A 319 -15.77 -16.98 -3.51
N PRO A 320 -15.90 -16.06 -4.47
CA PRO A 320 -16.86 -14.98 -4.37
C PRO A 320 -18.28 -15.47 -4.70
N THR A 321 -19.28 -14.67 -4.32
CA THR A 321 -20.70 -14.96 -4.52
C THR A 321 -21.24 -14.13 -5.68
N PRO A 322 -21.35 -14.65 -6.90
CA PRO A 322 -21.75 -13.84 -8.05
C PRO A 322 -23.21 -13.40 -7.94
N VAL A 323 -23.54 -12.22 -8.50
CA VAL A 323 -24.90 -11.64 -8.49
C VAL A 323 -25.93 -12.57 -9.15
N ASN A 324 -25.52 -13.31 -10.19
CA ASN A 324 -26.36 -14.33 -10.84
C ASN A 324 -25.65 -15.70 -10.83
N PRO A 325 -25.85 -16.51 -9.77
CA PRO A 325 -25.19 -17.80 -9.59
C PRO A 325 -25.92 -18.97 -10.25
N ALA A 326 -27.17 -18.79 -10.67
CA ALA A 326 -28.03 -19.90 -11.09
C ALA A 326 -27.43 -20.69 -12.26
N GLY A 327 -27.22 -22.00 -12.05
CA GLY A 327 -26.70 -22.93 -13.06
C GLY A 327 -25.21 -22.76 -13.38
N ARG A 328 -24.45 -21.98 -12.59
CA ARG A 328 -23.01 -21.79 -12.76
C ARG A 328 -22.24 -22.58 -11.70
N GLU A 329 -21.06 -23.05 -12.09
CA GLU A 329 -20.11 -23.72 -11.20
C GLU A 329 -18.76 -23.02 -11.26
N TRP A 330 -18.13 -22.91 -10.09
CA TRP A 330 -16.74 -22.59 -9.92
C TRP A 330 -15.89 -23.81 -10.26
N LEU A 331 -14.88 -23.65 -11.11
CA LEU A 331 -13.83 -24.64 -11.31
C LEU A 331 -12.55 -24.14 -10.65
N VAL A 332 -11.97 -24.94 -9.77
CA VAL A 332 -10.74 -24.62 -9.03
C VAL A 332 -9.70 -25.67 -9.37
N THR A 333 -8.65 -25.26 -10.06
CA THR A 333 -7.59 -26.12 -10.59
C THR A 333 -6.26 -25.86 -9.89
N PHE A 334 -5.66 -26.90 -9.33
CA PHE A 334 -4.36 -26.87 -8.65
C PHE A 334 -3.69 -28.24 -8.72
N GLY A 335 -2.37 -28.30 -8.94
CA GLY A 335 -1.63 -29.57 -8.87
C GLY A 335 -2.08 -30.66 -9.86
N GLY A 336 -2.79 -30.28 -10.93
CA GLY A 336 -3.44 -31.23 -11.85
C GLY A 336 -4.80 -31.76 -11.37
N THR A 337 -5.25 -31.36 -10.19
CA THR A 337 -6.60 -31.60 -9.65
C THR A 337 -7.55 -30.48 -10.09
N VAL A 338 -8.81 -30.83 -10.39
CA VAL A 338 -9.90 -29.89 -10.69
C VAL A 338 -11.07 -30.16 -9.75
N ALA A 339 -11.44 -29.18 -8.94
CA ALA A 339 -12.60 -29.22 -8.05
C ALA A 339 -13.72 -28.33 -8.59
N ALA A 340 -14.92 -28.89 -8.75
CA ALA A 340 -16.12 -28.15 -9.12
C ALA A 340 -16.94 -27.81 -7.87
N THR A 341 -17.43 -26.57 -7.77
CA THR A 341 -18.28 -26.09 -6.66
C THR A 341 -19.40 -25.22 -7.19
N PRO A 342 -20.68 -25.46 -6.84
CA PRO A 342 -21.77 -24.62 -7.28
C PRO A 342 -21.58 -23.15 -6.88
N ALA A 343 -21.88 -22.23 -7.78
CA ALA A 343 -21.97 -20.82 -7.42
C ALA A 343 -23.20 -20.60 -6.53
N VAL A 344 -23.03 -19.82 -5.47
CA VAL A 344 -24.10 -19.51 -4.50
C VAL A 344 -24.34 -18.01 -4.45
N ALA A 345 -25.61 -17.63 -4.29
CA ALA A 345 -26.00 -16.24 -4.05
C ALA A 345 -25.58 -15.84 -2.64
N LEU A 346 -25.33 -14.55 -2.44
CA LEU A 346 -25.23 -14.02 -1.09
C LEU A 346 -26.62 -14.12 -0.43
N GLY A 347 -26.83 -15.14 0.40
CA GLY A 347 -27.96 -15.21 1.33
C GLY A 347 -27.51 -14.71 2.70
N ASP A 348 -28.43 -14.15 3.48
CA ASP A 348 -28.16 -13.48 4.78
C ASP A 348 -27.49 -14.34 5.87
N ALA A 349 -27.11 -15.59 5.60
CA ALA A 349 -26.44 -16.48 6.54
C ALA A 349 -25.46 -17.51 5.92
N ALA A 350 -25.27 -17.54 4.59
CA ALA A 350 -24.35 -18.48 3.96
C ALA A 350 -22.97 -17.82 3.81
N GLY A 351 -21.94 -18.41 4.44
CA GLY A 351 -20.56 -18.01 4.22
C GLY A 351 -20.14 -18.19 2.75
N ARG A 352 -19.08 -17.49 2.34
CA ARG A 352 -18.48 -17.68 1.01
C ARG A 352 -18.02 -19.14 0.84
N PRO A 353 -18.23 -19.78 -0.33
CA PRO A 353 -17.76 -21.14 -0.53
C PRO A 353 -16.24 -21.25 -0.35
N LEU A 354 -15.79 -22.31 0.29
CA LEU A 354 -14.38 -22.64 0.47
C LEU A 354 -14.06 -23.91 -0.30
N VAL A 355 -12.99 -23.89 -1.11
CA VAL A 355 -12.47 -25.08 -1.79
C VAL A 355 -11.08 -25.40 -1.26
N PRO A 356 -10.89 -26.54 -0.55
CA PRO A 356 -9.58 -26.92 -0.04
C PRO A 356 -8.56 -27.10 -1.15
N VAL A 357 -7.37 -26.54 -0.96
CA VAL A 357 -6.20 -26.76 -1.81
C VAL A 357 -5.41 -27.89 -1.16
N THR A 358 -5.43 -29.09 -1.73
CA THR A 358 -4.86 -30.29 -1.08
C THR A 358 -3.39 -30.52 -1.40
N GLU A 359 -2.76 -29.65 -2.18
CA GLU A 359 -1.35 -29.74 -2.57
C GLU A 359 -0.64 -28.39 -2.48
N ALA A 360 0.64 -28.41 -2.10
CA ALA A 360 1.50 -27.24 -2.07
C ALA A 360 1.85 -26.77 -3.49
N VAL A 361 1.04 -25.85 -4.03
CA VAL A 361 1.20 -25.30 -5.39
C VAL A 361 1.64 -23.83 -5.36
N ARG A 362 2.20 -23.35 -6.48
CA ARG A 362 2.59 -21.94 -6.65
C ARG A 362 1.41 -21.02 -6.97
N GLU A 363 0.37 -21.58 -7.59
CA GLU A 363 -0.81 -20.86 -8.03
C GLU A 363 -2.02 -21.79 -8.11
N VAL A 364 -3.20 -21.21 -7.94
CA VAL A 364 -4.49 -21.89 -8.13
C VAL A 364 -5.26 -21.14 -9.22
N LEU A 365 -5.74 -21.86 -10.22
CA LEU A 365 -6.61 -21.29 -11.25
C LEU A 365 -8.07 -21.44 -10.81
N VAL A 366 -8.83 -20.36 -10.83
CA VAL A 366 -10.25 -20.34 -10.49
C VAL A 366 -11.02 -19.84 -11.69
N GLU A 367 -12.12 -20.48 -12.06
CA GLU A 367 -12.93 -20.14 -13.24
C GLU A 367 -14.43 -20.16 -12.89
N LEU A 368 -15.23 -19.32 -13.56
CA LEU A 368 -16.69 -19.30 -13.43
C LEU A 368 -17.35 -19.17 -14.81
N GLY A 369 -17.64 -20.31 -15.44
CA GLY A 369 -18.11 -20.37 -16.83
C GLY A 369 -17.01 -20.00 -17.83
N GLU A 370 -17.39 -19.58 -19.04
CA GLU A 370 -16.43 -19.41 -20.16
C GLU A 370 -15.63 -18.10 -20.17
N GLY A 371 -15.90 -17.16 -19.26
CA GLY A 371 -15.35 -15.80 -19.34
C GLY A 371 -14.50 -15.35 -18.15
N ALA A 372 -14.83 -15.76 -16.94
CA ALA A 372 -14.21 -15.23 -15.73
C ALA A 372 -13.20 -16.24 -15.18
N HIS A 373 -11.93 -15.85 -15.09
CA HIS A 373 -10.86 -16.67 -14.54
C HIS A 373 -9.89 -15.83 -13.68
N TRP A 374 -9.29 -16.46 -12.68
CA TRP A 374 -8.38 -15.85 -11.73
C TRP A 374 -7.21 -16.79 -11.47
N ARG A 375 -5.98 -16.25 -11.48
CA ARG A 375 -4.82 -16.93 -10.91
C ARG A 375 -4.64 -16.40 -9.50
N VAL A 376 -4.76 -17.28 -8.51
CA VAL A 376 -4.54 -16.96 -7.11
C VAL A 376 -3.12 -17.41 -6.76
N PRO A 377 -2.17 -16.49 -6.52
CA PRO A 377 -0.83 -16.86 -6.06
C PRO A 377 -0.92 -17.61 -4.73
N ALA A 378 -0.14 -18.68 -4.63
CA ALA A 378 0.01 -19.46 -3.42
C ALA A 378 1.47 -19.42 -2.96
N ILE A 379 2.23 -20.50 -3.11
CA ILE A 379 3.59 -20.57 -2.57
C ILE A 379 4.59 -19.85 -3.49
N ASP A 380 5.35 -18.92 -2.91
CA ASP A 380 6.60 -18.44 -3.49
C ASP A 380 7.77 -19.33 -3.04
N THR A 381 8.60 -19.76 -3.98
CA THR A 381 9.82 -20.52 -3.69
C THR A 381 10.92 -19.70 -3.01
N ALA A 382 10.95 -18.38 -3.25
CA ALA A 382 11.93 -17.49 -2.63
C ALA A 382 11.55 -17.16 -1.17
N ASP A 383 10.25 -17.24 -0.87
CA ASP A 383 9.68 -16.98 0.44
C ASP A 383 8.58 -18.00 0.76
N PRO A 384 8.96 -19.25 1.14
CA PRO A 384 8.04 -20.37 1.24
C PRO A 384 7.23 -20.31 2.54
N VAL A 385 6.39 -19.30 2.68
CA VAL A 385 5.48 -19.12 3.81
C VAL A 385 4.17 -18.55 3.29
N LEU A 386 3.05 -19.07 3.80
CA LEU A 386 1.75 -18.43 3.68
C LEU A 386 1.35 -17.89 5.06
N ILE A 387 0.86 -16.66 5.10
CA ILE A 387 0.47 -15.97 6.32
C ILE A 387 -0.99 -15.55 6.20
N PHE A 388 -1.76 -15.84 7.23
CA PHE A 388 -3.19 -15.55 7.30
C PHE A 388 -3.53 -14.78 8.58
N GLY A 389 -4.41 -13.80 8.44
CA GLY A 389 -4.95 -13.03 9.56
C GLY A 389 -5.86 -13.87 10.46
N ALA A 390 -6.34 -13.25 11.53
CA ALA A 390 -7.29 -13.88 12.46
C ALA A 390 -8.67 -14.16 11.82
N ASP A 391 -8.99 -13.48 10.72
CA ASP A 391 -10.19 -13.69 9.92
C ASP A 391 -9.99 -14.74 8.81
N GLY A 392 -8.83 -15.42 8.79
CA GLY A 392 -8.47 -16.43 7.80
C GLY A 392 -8.01 -15.85 6.46
N GLN A 393 -8.08 -14.54 6.21
CA GLN A 393 -7.66 -13.97 4.93
C GLN A 393 -6.14 -14.00 4.77
N SER A 394 -5.66 -14.30 3.56
CA SER A 394 -4.23 -14.25 3.27
C SER A 394 -3.69 -12.81 3.35
N VAL A 395 -2.61 -12.65 4.10
CA VAL A 395 -1.79 -11.44 4.21
C VAL A 395 -0.34 -11.73 3.81
N THR A 396 -0.13 -12.80 3.03
CA THR A 396 1.20 -13.30 2.65
C THR A 396 2.01 -12.26 1.86
N ASP A 397 1.34 -11.48 1.00
CA ASP A 397 1.94 -10.44 0.16
C ASP A 397 2.29 -9.15 0.93
N LYS A 398 1.90 -9.06 2.21
CA LYS A 398 2.12 -7.88 3.04
C LYS A 398 3.46 -7.95 3.74
N VAL A 399 4.18 -6.82 3.72
CA VAL A 399 5.44 -6.66 4.46
C VAL A 399 5.23 -6.09 5.87
N SER A 400 3.99 -5.77 6.23
CA SER A 400 3.59 -5.35 7.58
C SER A 400 2.36 -6.13 8.03
N LEU A 401 2.46 -6.73 9.22
CA LEU A 401 1.45 -7.59 9.83
C LEU A 401 0.76 -6.85 10.98
N HIS A 402 -0.50 -6.46 10.78
CA HIS A 402 -1.32 -5.75 11.77
C HIS A 402 -2.20 -6.70 12.58
N SER A 403 -1.58 -7.67 13.23
CA SER A 403 -2.30 -8.63 14.05
C SER A 403 -1.48 -9.01 15.27
N THR A 404 -2.14 -9.31 16.39
CA THR A 404 -1.46 -9.83 17.59
C THR A 404 -0.98 -11.26 17.40
N SER A 405 -1.56 -11.98 16.43
CA SER A 405 -1.16 -13.32 16.05
C SER A 405 -1.58 -13.57 14.61
N VAL A 406 -0.87 -14.46 13.92
CA VAL A 406 -1.17 -14.88 12.55
C VAL A 406 -1.06 -16.39 12.42
N HIS A 407 -1.87 -16.98 11.54
CA HIS A 407 -1.68 -18.38 11.13
C HIS A 407 -0.62 -18.42 10.03
N VAL A 408 0.34 -19.32 10.18
CA VAL A 408 1.44 -19.47 9.22
C VAL A 408 1.53 -20.91 8.76
N VAL A 409 1.63 -21.09 7.44
CA VAL A 409 1.83 -22.39 6.79
C VAL A 409 3.20 -22.36 6.13
N TYR A 410 4.10 -23.23 6.57
CA TYR A 410 5.51 -23.19 6.19
C TYR A 410 6.15 -24.60 6.17
N PRO A 411 7.27 -24.81 5.45
CA PRO A 411 7.97 -26.09 5.43
C PRO A 411 8.47 -26.54 6.81
N LYS A 412 8.46 -27.85 7.06
CA LYS A 412 8.93 -28.47 8.31
C LYS A 412 10.43 -28.26 8.57
N ASP A 413 11.21 -27.98 7.54
CA ASP A 413 12.65 -27.71 7.62
C ASP A 413 12.99 -26.22 7.73
N ALA A 414 11.98 -25.36 7.87
CA ALA A 414 12.14 -23.92 8.07
C ALA A 414 11.88 -23.50 9.53
N ARG A 415 12.46 -22.37 9.92
CA ARG A 415 12.25 -21.69 11.20
C ARG A 415 11.58 -20.34 10.97
N LEU A 416 10.74 -19.93 11.91
CA LEU A 416 10.21 -18.58 11.98
C LEU A 416 11.05 -17.81 12.98
N VAL A 417 11.75 -16.77 12.53
CA VAL A 417 12.66 -15.99 13.37
C VAL A 417 12.28 -14.52 13.36
N ASP A 418 12.50 -13.85 14.48
CA ASP A 418 12.56 -12.39 14.51
C ASP A 418 13.95 -11.97 14.03
N PRO A 419 14.09 -11.41 12.83
CA PRO A 419 15.40 -11.05 12.30
C PRO A 419 16.08 -9.95 13.10
N LEU A 420 15.37 -9.20 13.96
CA LEU A 420 15.98 -8.16 14.79
C LEU A 420 16.70 -8.75 16.00
N THR A 421 16.06 -9.69 16.69
CA THR A 421 16.62 -10.31 17.90
C THR A 421 17.44 -11.56 17.58
N GLY A 422 17.19 -12.18 16.43
CA GLY A 422 17.75 -13.48 16.04
C GLY A 422 17.07 -14.68 16.71
N GLU A 423 16.07 -14.42 17.56
CA GLU A 423 15.33 -15.44 18.31
C GLU A 423 14.19 -16.03 17.47
N ASP A 424 13.72 -17.22 17.84
CA ASP A 424 12.53 -17.81 17.22
C ASP A 424 11.28 -17.00 17.59
N VAL A 425 10.38 -16.82 16.61
CA VAL A 425 9.06 -16.21 16.85
C VAL A 425 8.27 -17.13 17.78
N PRO A 426 7.75 -16.64 18.93
CA PRO A 426 6.96 -17.45 19.84
C PRO A 426 5.70 -17.98 19.15
N LEU A 427 5.32 -19.22 19.47
CA LEU A 427 4.11 -19.86 18.95
C LEU A 427 3.09 -20.00 20.07
N LEU A 428 1.81 -19.76 19.77
CA LEU A 428 0.71 -19.92 20.73
C LEU A 428 0.40 -21.40 21.04
N ALA A 429 0.79 -22.29 20.14
CA ALA A 429 0.67 -23.74 20.28
C ALA A 429 1.78 -24.45 19.50
N GLU A 430 1.99 -25.75 19.77
CA GLU A 430 2.89 -26.57 18.97
C GLU A 430 2.44 -26.61 17.50
N PRO A 431 3.37 -26.56 16.53
CA PRO A 431 3.04 -26.73 15.12
C PRO A 431 2.31 -28.04 14.86
N ARG A 432 1.30 -27.98 14.00
CA ARG A 432 0.53 -29.13 13.55
C ARG A 432 0.91 -29.47 12.12
N ASP A 433 0.86 -30.74 11.78
CA ASP A 433 1.05 -31.17 10.40
C ASP A 433 -0.04 -30.58 9.49
N SER A 434 0.38 -30.05 8.35
CA SER A 434 -0.53 -29.66 7.27
C SER A 434 -0.93 -30.91 6.46
N GLU A 435 -1.99 -30.79 5.66
CA GLU A 435 -2.33 -31.80 4.65
C GLU A 435 -1.30 -31.85 3.52
N TRP A 436 -0.51 -30.78 3.34
CA TRP A 436 0.59 -30.75 2.39
C TRP A 436 1.81 -31.47 2.97
N GLU A 437 2.30 -32.48 2.24
CA GLU A 437 3.49 -33.24 2.64
C GLU A 437 4.69 -32.31 2.88
N LEU A 438 5.39 -32.49 4.01
CA LEU A 438 6.52 -31.66 4.46
C LEU A 438 6.18 -30.23 4.90
N TRP A 439 4.91 -29.87 4.99
CA TRP A 439 4.47 -28.58 5.54
C TRP A 439 3.82 -28.74 6.92
N GLN A 440 3.82 -27.64 7.65
CA GLN A 440 3.20 -27.53 8.95
C GLN A 440 2.47 -26.20 9.07
N VAL A 441 1.54 -26.15 10.03
CA VAL A 441 0.77 -24.98 10.38
C VAL A 441 1.08 -24.61 11.83
N ALA A 442 1.34 -23.35 12.08
CA ALA A 442 1.45 -22.81 13.44
C ALA A 442 0.66 -21.51 13.57
N GLN A 443 0.45 -21.09 14.81
CA GLN A 443 -0.06 -19.76 15.12
C GLN A 443 1.07 -18.97 15.78
N ALA A 444 1.63 -18.01 15.04
CA ALA A 444 2.71 -17.16 15.51
C ALA A 444 2.15 -16.03 16.39
N ASP A 445 2.76 -15.82 17.54
CA ASP A 445 2.47 -14.71 18.44
C ASP A 445 3.32 -13.49 18.06
N LEU A 446 2.66 -12.39 17.72
CA LEU A 446 3.30 -11.17 17.23
C LEU A 446 3.30 -10.03 18.26
N ARG A 447 2.83 -10.29 19.49
CA ARG A 447 2.68 -9.24 20.52
C ARG A 447 3.99 -8.59 20.94
N ASP A 448 5.01 -9.42 21.12
CA ASP A 448 6.33 -9.02 21.64
C ASP A 448 7.45 -9.28 20.60
N VAL A 449 7.07 -9.34 19.32
CA VAL A 449 7.96 -9.61 18.19
C VAL A 449 8.00 -8.37 17.30
N HIS A 450 9.16 -8.06 16.75
CA HIS A 450 9.32 -6.88 15.89
C HIS A 450 9.11 -7.19 14.42
N ALA A 451 9.51 -8.38 13.99
CA ALA A 451 9.32 -8.85 12.64
C ALA A 451 9.25 -10.38 12.58
N LEU A 452 8.68 -10.88 11.50
CA LEU A 452 8.62 -12.29 11.16
C LEU A 452 9.41 -12.51 9.87
N LYS A 453 10.30 -13.50 9.89
CA LYS A 453 11.03 -13.98 8.72
C LYS A 453 11.06 -15.51 8.72
N VAL A 454 10.79 -16.13 7.58
CA VAL A 454 11.02 -17.56 7.40
C VAL A 454 12.48 -17.79 6.98
N VAL A 455 13.16 -18.71 7.66
CA VAL A 455 14.56 -19.08 7.37
C VAL A 455 14.66 -20.58 7.15
N ARG A 456 15.24 -20.95 6.02
CA ARG A 456 15.48 -22.34 5.61
C ARG A 456 16.94 -22.46 5.15
N PRO A 457 17.57 -23.64 5.16
CA PRO A 457 18.90 -23.81 4.59
C PRO A 457 18.99 -23.27 3.14
N GLY A 458 19.81 -22.24 2.93
CA GLY A 458 20.02 -21.60 1.63
C GLY A 458 18.93 -20.62 1.18
N VAL A 459 17.85 -20.43 1.95
CA VAL A 459 16.76 -19.50 1.63
C VAL A 459 16.42 -18.66 2.85
N ALA A 460 16.53 -17.35 2.70
CA ALA A 460 16.15 -16.38 3.70
C ALA A 460 14.96 -15.59 3.13
N GLY A 461 13.77 -15.88 3.63
CA GLY A 461 12.53 -15.28 3.15
C GLY A 461 12.41 -13.79 3.44
N GLU A 462 11.26 -13.21 3.10
CA GLU A 462 11.03 -11.79 3.28
C GLU A 462 10.84 -11.41 4.76
N VAL A 463 11.39 -10.26 5.15
CA VAL A 463 11.22 -9.67 6.48
C VAL A 463 9.90 -8.90 6.52
N ARG A 464 8.98 -9.31 7.39
CA ARG A 464 7.69 -8.64 7.59
C ARG A 464 7.64 -8.00 8.97
N SER A 465 7.35 -6.70 9.09
CA SER A 465 7.21 -6.08 10.41
C SER A 465 5.96 -6.61 11.14
N ALA A 466 6.07 -6.79 12.44
CA ALA A 466 4.95 -7.08 13.33
C ALA A 466 4.54 -5.76 14.01
N SER A 467 3.29 -5.34 13.81
CA SER A 467 2.77 -4.10 14.38
C SER A 467 1.39 -4.33 14.98
N PRO A 468 1.29 -4.99 16.15
CA PRO A 468 0.01 -5.37 16.77
C PRO A 468 -0.84 -4.17 17.23
N VAL A 469 -0.24 -2.98 17.37
CA VAL A 469 -0.85 -1.82 18.05
C VAL A 469 -1.79 -0.99 17.16
N ARG A 470 -1.84 -1.21 15.84
CA ARG A 470 -2.72 -0.43 14.95
C ARG A 470 -4.06 -1.11 14.75
N ARG A 471 -5.00 -0.88 15.68
CA ARG A 471 -6.41 -0.83 15.26
C ARG A 471 -6.59 0.43 14.41
N PRO A 472 -7.26 0.38 13.25
CA PRO A 472 -7.71 1.59 12.61
C PRO A 472 -8.61 2.31 13.61
N ARG A 473 -8.19 3.50 14.07
CA ARG A 473 -9.19 4.51 14.39
C ARG A 473 -9.87 4.78 13.07
N VAL A 474 -11.09 4.29 12.92
CA VAL A 474 -11.99 4.75 11.86
C VAL A 474 -12.32 6.20 12.21
N SER A 475 -11.37 7.11 11.98
CA SER A 475 -11.73 8.47 11.64
C SER A 475 -12.25 8.36 10.23
N VAL A 476 -13.55 8.55 10.05
CA VAL A 476 -14.07 8.95 8.74
C VAL A 476 -13.36 10.27 8.45
N PRO A 477 -12.32 10.33 7.59
CA PRO A 477 -11.70 11.60 7.30
C PRO A 477 -12.63 12.19 6.25
N HIS A 478 -13.66 12.89 6.72
CA HIS A 478 -14.09 14.04 5.95
C HIS A 478 -12.84 14.92 5.89
N ALA A 479 -12.11 14.85 4.78
CA ALA A 479 -11.41 16.02 4.29
C ALA A 479 -12.51 17.08 4.18
N ARG A 480 -12.66 17.88 5.23
CA ARG A 480 -13.48 19.07 5.15
C ARG A 480 -12.79 19.94 4.11
N LEU A 481 -13.59 20.54 3.25
CA LEU A 481 -13.13 21.61 2.36
C LEU A 481 -12.63 22.82 3.15
N ASP A 482 -12.78 22.82 4.48
CA ASP A 482 -12.35 23.89 5.36
C ASP A 482 -11.15 23.42 6.20
N GLY A 483 -9.95 23.88 5.83
CA GLY A 483 -8.76 23.99 6.68
C GLY A 483 -7.79 22.80 6.73
#